data_AF-A0A2D5GV96-F1
#
_entry.id   AF-A0A2D5GV96-F1
#
_cell.length_a   1.000
_cell.length_b   1.000
_cell.length_c   1.000
_cell.angle_alpha   90.00
_cell.angle_beta   90.00
_cell.angle_gamma   90.00
#
_symmetry.space_group_name_H-M   'P 1'
#
loop_
_entity.id
_entity.type
_entity.pdbx_description
1 polymer ?
#
loop_
_entity_poly.entity_id
_entity_poly.type
_entity_poly.pdbx_seq_one_letter_code
_entity_poly.pdbx_strand_id
1 'polypeptide(L)'
;MRTKTISRNQEVLYENVEEFRNFYPDKALLSDWREGEEGQWVITDDLQVCKILRRSTMDNQRGRIVDYVRTILGTYTTNPNVDMGGVPPKNIYSFSNKKFSKKLREERKEPTNNEFLFAKYVAKGMSPTEAYLRVFPTNKRQYAKETARGLMKTERVQKLVTEEIEVILSEIGASKHYLLEMTKNIIDNMDGKDGDKLRAIELMMKIAGMFPNDKKTESLTVFQGFSEEQLKKISSENVKVLAHAEKRIDDKPDSV
;
A
#
# COMPACT_ATOMS: atom_id res chain seq x y z
N MET A 1 -9.40 7.37 31.85
CA MET A 1 -9.99 6.55 30.76
C MET A 1 -9.42 6.86 29.38
N ARG A 2 -9.10 5.84 28.57
CA ARG A 2 -8.73 5.97 27.15
C ARG A 2 -9.65 5.14 26.26
N THR A 3 -9.90 5.59 25.02
CA THR A 3 -10.79 4.89 24.09
C THR A 3 -10.15 4.69 22.73
N LYS A 4 -10.55 3.62 22.02
CA LYS A 4 -10.10 3.34 20.65
C LYS A 4 -11.20 2.65 19.86
N THR A 5 -11.45 3.14 18.66
CA THR A 5 -12.39 2.49 17.72
C THR A 5 -11.74 1.27 17.08
N ILE A 6 -12.35 0.11 17.28
CA ILE A 6 -11.88 -1.18 16.77
C ILE A 6 -13.06 -1.87 16.06
N SER A 7 -12.90 -2.13 14.77
CA SER A 7 -13.90 -2.85 13.96
C SER A 7 -15.35 -2.39 14.15
N ARG A 8 -15.55 -1.06 14.22
CA ARG A 8 -16.81 -0.32 14.43
C ARG A 8 -17.32 -0.22 15.87
N ASN A 9 -16.69 -0.89 16.83
CA ASN A 9 -16.99 -0.74 18.25
C ASN A 9 -16.01 0.22 18.91
N GLN A 10 -16.47 0.97 19.91
CA GLN A 10 -15.60 1.81 20.73
C GLN A 10 -15.18 1.01 21.97
N GLU A 11 -13.92 0.60 22.00
CA GLU A 11 -13.36 -0.11 23.14
C GLU A 11 -12.72 0.89 24.11
N VAL A 12 -12.74 0.54 25.39
CA VAL A 12 -12.32 1.40 26.49
C VAL A 12 -11.23 0.72 27.31
N LEU A 13 -10.25 1.50 27.74
CA LEU A 13 -9.23 1.17 28.71
C LEU A 13 -9.44 2.06 29.94
N TYR A 14 -9.70 1.44 31.08
CA TYR A 14 -9.80 2.14 32.37
C TYR A 14 -8.42 2.15 33.03
N GLU A 15 -8.09 3.24 33.69
CA GLU A 15 -6.80 3.46 34.34
C GLU A 15 -6.60 2.54 35.54
N ASN A 16 -7.69 2.15 36.21
CA ASN A 16 -7.66 1.26 37.36
C ASN A 16 -9.03 0.59 37.60
N VAL A 17 -9.07 -0.28 38.62
CA VAL A 17 -10.29 -1.00 39.04
C VAL A 17 -11.37 -0.04 39.56
N GLU A 18 -11.01 1.01 40.28
CA GLU A 18 -11.98 1.98 40.83
C GLU A 18 -12.74 2.70 39.70
N GLU A 19 -12.01 3.20 38.70
CA GLU A 19 -12.60 3.83 37.52
C GLU A 19 -13.53 2.86 36.78
N PHE A 20 -13.12 1.60 36.62
CA PHE A 20 -13.96 0.57 36.00
C PHE A 20 -15.26 0.32 36.78
N ARG A 21 -15.19 0.25 38.12
CA ARG A 21 -16.35 -0.03 38.98
C ARG A 21 -17.37 1.10 38.99
N ASN A 22 -16.96 2.34 38.73
CA ASN A 22 -17.89 3.46 38.56
C ASN A 22 -18.86 3.25 37.38
N PHE A 23 -18.42 2.58 36.33
CA PHE A 23 -19.24 2.26 35.16
C PHE A 23 -19.88 0.88 35.24
N TYR A 24 -19.18 -0.09 35.85
CA TYR A 24 -19.61 -1.47 35.97
C TYR A 24 -19.42 -2.02 37.39
N PRO A 25 -20.31 -1.67 38.34
CA PRO A 25 -20.17 -2.07 39.74
C PRO A 25 -20.09 -3.59 39.92
N ASP A 26 -21.00 -4.33 39.27
CA ASP A 26 -21.21 -5.77 39.53
C ASP A 26 -20.62 -6.70 38.46
N LYS A 27 -19.90 -6.16 37.46
CA LYS A 27 -19.32 -7.02 36.41
C LYS A 27 -18.18 -7.88 36.96
N ALA A 28 -18.13 -9.13 36.53
CA ALA A 28 -16.99 -10.00 36.81
C ALA A 28 -15.71 -9.39 36.21
N LEU A 29 -14.65 -9.36 37.01
CA LEU A 29 -13.33 -8.84 36.65
C LEU A 29 -12.31 -9.92 37.03
N LEU A 30 -11.57 -10.43 36.05
CA LEU A 30 -10.51 -11.41 36.29
C LEU A 30 -9.21 -10.69 36.63
N SER A 31 -8.48 -11.20 37.63
CA SER A 31 -7.18 -10.66 38.03
C SER A 31 -6.06 -11.06 37.09
N ASP A 32 -6.06 -12.30 36.58
CA ASP A 32 -5.09 -12.75 35.58
C ASP A 32 -5.72 -12.74 34.19
N TRP A 33 -5.22 -11.84 33.34
CA TRP A 33 -5.69 -11.75 31.96
C TRP A 33 -5.34 -12.97 31.12
N ARG A 34 -4.36 -13.79 31.53
CA ARG A 34 -3.93 -14.99 30.80
C ARG A 34 -5.00 -16.08 30.80
N GLU A 35 -5.90 -16.05 31.78
CA GLU A 35 -7.06 -16.96 31.89
C GLU A 35 -8.34 -16.36 31.30
N GLY A 36 -8.31 -15.08 30.90
CA GLY A 36 -9.48 -14.37 30.39
C GLY A 36 -10.01 -14.90 29.06
N GLU A 37 -11.31 -15.13 28.99
CA GLU A 37 -12.03 -15.54 27.78
C GLU A 37 -12.53 -14.33 26.96
N GLU A 38 -12.90 -14.58 25.70
CA GLU A 38 -13.47 -13.55 24.83
C GLU A 38 -14.67 -12.85 25.48
N GLY A 39 -14.62 -11.53 25.54
CA GLY A 39 -15.67 -10.70 26.11
C GLY A 39 -15.54 -10.37 27.59
N GLN A 40 -14.62 -11.05 28.32
CA GLN A 40 -14.40 -10.80 29.74
C GLN A 40 -13.54 -9.56 30.00
N TRP A 41 -13.74 -8.95 31.16
CA TRP A 41 -12.91 -7.85 31.67
C TRP A 41 -11.78 -8.42 32.52
N VAL A 42 -10.58 -7.90 32.32
CA VAL A 42 -9.34 -8.38 32.94
C VAL A 42 -8.51 -7.22 33.47
N ILE A 43 -7.72 -7.49 34.51
CA ILE A 43 -6.70 -6.59 35.03
C ILE A 43 -5.39 -6.85 34.30
N THR A 44 -4.71 -5.79 33.87
CA THR A 44 -3.40 -5.83 33.22
C THR A 44 -2.28 -5.82 34.26
N ASP A 45 -1.05 -6.13 33.85
CA ASP A 45 0.09 -6.18 34.79
C ASP A 45 0.46 -4.78 35.33
N ASP A 46 0.02 -3.71 34.67
CA ASP A 46 0.10 -2.31 35.14
C ASP A 46 -1.19 -1.80 35.82
N LEU A 47 -2.05 -2.71 36.29
CA LEU A 47 -3.27 -2.46 37.07
C LEU A 47 -4.40 -1.73 36.33
N GLN A 48 -4.29 -1.58 35.01
CA GLN A 48 -5.37 -1.07 34.17
C GLN A 48 -6.44 -2.15 33.94
N VAL A 49 -7.63 -1.74 33.50
CA VAL A 49 -8.73 -2.67 33.20
C VAL A 49 -9.14 -2.56 31.74
N CYS A 50 -9.15 -3.71 31.05
CA CYS A 50 -9.57 -3.79 29.65
C CYS A 50 -10.34 -5.07 29.35
N LYS A 51 -10.96 -5.12 28.18
CA LYS A 51 -11.72 -6.28 27.71
C LYS A 51 -10.89 -7.15 26.76
N ILE A 52 -11.02 -8.48 26.90
CA ILE A 52 -10.52 -9.43 25.92
C ILE A 52 -11.42 -9.38 24.68
N LEU A 53 -10.85 -8.91 23.56
CA LEU A 53 -11.55 -8.77 22.28
C LEU A 53 -11.52 -10.05 21.45
N ARG A 54 -10.45 -10.85 21.61
CA ARG A 54 -10.28 -12.15 20.95
C ARG A 54 -9.32 -13.03 21.74
N ARG A 55 -9.56 -14.35 21.76
CA ARG A 55 -8.66 -15.38 22.27
C ARG A 55 -8.54 -16.47 21.21
N SER A 56 -7.32 -16.91 20.91
CA SER A 56 -7.08 -17.91 19.87
C SER A 56 -5.71 -18.53 20.05
N THR A 57 -5.49 -19.65 19.37
CA THR A 57 -4.20 -20.34 19.32
C THR A 57 -3.44 -20.00 18.04
N MET A 58 -2.12 -20.19 18.07
CA MET A 58 -1.25 -20.15 16.88
C MET A 58 -0.10 -21.15 17.01
N ASP A 59 0.39 -21.64 15.87
CA ASP A 59 1.62 -22.44 15.84
C ASP A 59 2.86 -21.52 15.83
N ASN A 60 3.79 -21.78 16.74
CA ASN A 60 5.10 -21.14 16.72
C ASN A 60 6.01 -21.80 15.67
N GLN A 61 7.12 -21.16 15.31
CA GLN A 61 8.12 -21.69 14.37
C GLN A 61 8.65 -23.08 14.73
N ARG A 62 8.58 -23.47 16.01
CA ARG A 62 8.94 -24.79 16.53
C ARG A 62 7.79 -25.81 16.54
N GLY A 63 6.66 -25.51 15.90
CA GLY A 63 5.48 -26.37 15.84
C GLY A 63 4.72 -26.52 17.16
N ARG A 64 4.96 -25.62 18.13
CA ARG A 64 4.23 -25.60 19.41
C ARG A 64 3.03 -24.68 19.30
N ILE A 65 1.88 -25.15 19.77
CA ILE A 65 0.67 -24.34 19.89
C ILE A 65 0.86 -23.37 21.06
N VAL A 66 0.60 -22.08 20.81
CA VAL A 66 0.69 -21.00 21.79
C VAL A 66 -0.61 -20.21 21.77
N ASP A 67 -1.17 -19.98 22.95
CA ASP A 67 -2.37 -19.18 23.12
C ASP A 67 -2.02 -17.69 23.10
N TYR A 68 -2.94 -16.90 22.55
CA TYR A 68 -2.83 -15.46 22.55
C TYR A 68 -4.19 -14.81 22.76
N VAL A 69 -4.15 -13.60 23.33
CA VAL A 69 -5.29 -12.72 23.49
C VAL A 69 -5.06 -11.42 22.73
N ARG A 70 -6.15 -10.80 22.31
CA ARG A 70 -6.16 -9.45 21.75
C ARG A 70 -7.03 -8.55 22.60
N THR A 71 -6.49 -7.40 22.96
CA THR A 71 -7.16 -6.34 23.74
C THR A 71 -7.01 -4.99 23.03
N ILE A 72 -7.52 -3.93 23.66
CA ILE A 72 -7.27 -2.56 23.22
C ILE A 72 -5.77 -2.18 23.26
N LEU A 73 -4.97 -2.86 24.09
CA LEU A 73 -3.54 -2.64 24.27
C LEU A 73 -2.68 -3.40 23.23
N GLY A 74 -3.23 -4.35 22.48
CA GLY A 74 -2.46 -5.10 21.51
C GLY A 74 -2.85 -6.57 21.39
N THR A 75 -2.00 -7.35 20.72
CA THR A 75 -2.07 -8.82 20.76
C THR A 75 -0.90 -9.34 21.59
N TYR A 76 -1.17 -10.18 22.59
CA TYR A 76 -0.18 -10.72 23.54
C TYR A 76 -0.32 -12.24 23.65
N THR A 77 0.81 -12.95 23.76
CA THR A 77 0.79 -14.39 24.08
C THR A 77 0.55 -14.59 25.57
N THR A 78 -0.14 -15.64 25.97
CA THR A 78 -0.41 -15.95 27.39
C THR A 78 0.79 -16.56 28.13
N ASN A 79 2.00 -16.45 27.57
CA ASN A 79 3.22 -16.93 28.22
C ASN A 79 3.46 -16.16 29.54
N PRO A 80 3.97 -16.83 30.59
CA PRO A 80 4.26 -16.18 31.87
C PRO A 80 5.26 -15.01 31.77
N ASN A 81 6.17 -15.04 30.80
CA ASN A 81 7.23 -14.04 30.62
C ASN A 81 6.79 -12.82 29.80
N VAL A 82 5.50 -12.65 29.53
CA VAL A 82 4.97 -11.55 28.71
C VAL A 82 4.03 -10.74 29.57
N ASP A 83 4.32 -9.44 29.68
CA ASP A 83 3.50 -8.48 30.40
C ASP A 83 2.61 -7.68 29.43
N MET A 84 1.39 -7.41 29.85
CA MET A 84 0.41 -6.56 29.17
C MET A 84 0.20 -5.28 29.97
N GLY A 85 0.40 -4.13 29.32
CA GLY A 85 0.20 -2.81 29.93
C GLY A 85 0.55 -1.67 28.97
N GLY A 86 0.38 -0.43 29.45
CA GLY A 86 0.85 0.79 28.79
C GLY A 86 -0.24 1.60 28.10
N VAL A 87 -0.05 1.90 26.81
CA VAL A 87 -0.94 2.76 26.03
C VAL A 87 -1.43 2.04 24.76
N PRO A 88 -2.68 2.23 24.32
CA PRO A 88 -3.18 1.60 23.11
C PRO A 88 -2.28 1.86 21.88
N PRO A 89 -1.73 0.82 21.23
CA PRO A 89 -0.77 0.97 20.15
C PRO A 89 -1.47 1.35 18.84
N LYS A 90 -0.71 1.64 17.78
CA LYS A 90 -1.30 1.91 16.45
C LYS A 90 -2.02 0.67 15.91
N ASN A 91 -1.33 -0.47 15.86
CA ASN A 91 -1.87 -1.73 15.36
C ASN A 91 -2.03 -2.75 16.50
N ILE A 92 -3.27 -3.08 16.86
CA ILE A 92 -3.55 -4.09 17.90
C ILE A 92 -3.61 -5.52 17.34
N TYR A 93 -3.57 -5.69 16.02
CA TYR A 93 -3.73 -6.98 15.35
C TYR A 93 -2.39 -7.71 15.14
N SER A 94 -1.29 -7.17 15.68
CA SER A 94 0.06 -7.72 15.55
C SER A 94 0.76 -7.68 16.90
N PHE A 95 1.49 -8.75 17.24
CA PHE A 95 2.33 -8.81 18.45
C PHE A 95 3.41 -7.72 18.51
N SER A 96 3.86 -7.20 17.36
CA SER A 96 4.83 -6.11 17.35
C SER A 96 4.24 -4.79 17.82
N ASN A 97 2.90 -4.65 17.84
CA ASN A 97 2.17 -3.42 18.12
C ASN A 97 2.59 -2.20 17.27
N LYS A 98 3.35 -2.43 16.18
CA LYS A 98 3.94 -1.41 15.29
C LYS A 98 3.02 -1.12 14.10
N LYS A 99 3.57 -1.17 12.87
CA LYS A 99 2.85 -0.82 11.64
C LYS A 99 1.96 -1.99 11.18
N PHE A 100 0.98 -1.69 10.34
CA PHE A 100 0.18 -2.71 9.66
C PHE A 100 1.02 -3.46 8.62
N SER A 101 0.70 -4.73 8.38
CA SER A 101 1.41 -5.60 7.44
C SER A 101 1.51 -5.02 6.03
N LYS A 102 0.44 -4.35 5.57
CA LYS A 102 0.43 -3.65 4.27
C LYS A 102 1.53 -2.59 4.18
N LYS A 103 1.60 -1.69 5.16
CA LYS A 103 2.60 -0.62 5.21
C LYS A 103 4.03 -1.17 5.31
N LEU A 104 4.23 -2.24 6.08
CA LEU A 104 5.52 -2.91 6.18
C LEU A 104 5.96 -3.52 4.84
N ARG A 105 5.03 -4.03 4.02
CA ARG A 105 5.32 -4.53 2.66
C ARG A 105 5.61 -3.40 1.67
N GLU A 106 4.97 -2.25 1.82
CA GLU A 106 5.21 -1.08 0.96
C GLU A 106 6.59 -0.48 1.21
N GLU A 107 6.96 -0.29 2.47
CA GLU A 107 8.24 0.32 2.87
C GLU A 107 9.45 -0.62 2.72
N ARG A 108 9.22 -1.90 2.40
CA ARG A 108 10.31 -2.88 2.23
C ARG A 108 11.16 -2.52 1.01
N LYS A 109 12.47 -2.37 1.25
CA LYS A 109 13.49 -2.13 0.22
C LYS A 109 13.90 -3.42 -0.48
N GLU A 110 14.37 -4.40 0.30
CA GLU A 110 14.90 -5.65 -0.24
C GLU A 110 13.79 -6.66 -0.59
N PRO A 111 13.85 -7.32 -1.76
CA PRO A 111 12.88 -8.33 -2.13
C PRO A 111 13.01 -9.61 -1.29
N THR A 112 11.90 -10.34 -1.18
CA THR A 112 11.89 -11.69 -0.55
C THR A 112 12.00 -12.79 -1.61
N ASN A 113 12.42 -14.01 -1.24
CA ASN A 113 12.46 -15.17 -2.16
C ASN A 113 11.12 -15.43 -2.86
N ASN A 114 10.01 -15.21 -2.15
CA ASN A 114 8.67 -15.33 -2.73
C ASN A 114 8.37 -14.20 -3.72
N GLU A 115 8.86 -12.98 -3.49
CA GLU A 115 8.74 -11.89 -4.45
C GLU A 115 9.56 -12.15 -5.72
N PHE A 116 10.74 -12.78 -5.61
CA PHE A 116 11.50 -13.28 -6.76
C PHE A 116 10.72 -14.32 -7.57
N LEU A 117 10.24 -15.38 -6.91
CA LEU A 117 9.51 -16.44 -7.60
C LEU A 117 8.20 -15.92 -8.23
N PHE A 118 7.53 -14.99 -7.54
CA PHE A 118 6.37 -14.27 -8.06
C PHE A 118 6.71 -13.52 -9.35
N ALA A 119 7.78 -12.72 -9.33
CA ALA A 119 8.23 -11.96 -10.50
C ALA A 119 8.54 -12.88 -11.69
N LYS A 120 9.24 -13.99 -11.44
CA LYS A 120 9.56 -15.00 -12.45
C LYS A 120 8.32 -15.60 -13.11
N TYR A 121 7.29 -15.94 -12.35
CA TYR A 121 6.04 -16.46 -12.93
C TYR A 121 5.32 -15.39 -13.75
N VAL A 122 5.30 -14.15 -13.29
CA VAL A 122 4.68 -13.04 -14.04
C VAL A 122 5.44 -12.77 -15.34
N ALA A 123 6.77 -12.75 -15.31
CA ALA A 123 7.61 -12.59 -16.49
C ALA A 123 7.36 -13.68 -17.55
N LYS A 124 7.05 -14.90 -17.12
CA LYS A 124 6.64 -16.02 -17.98
C LYS A 124 5.19 -15.94 -18.50
N GLY A 125 4.49 -14.83 -18.25
CA GLY A 125 3.14 -14.57 -18.75
C GLY A 125 2.01 -15.05 -17.82
N MET A 126 2.30 -15.54 -16.61
CA MET A 126 1.25 -15.89 -15.66
C MET A 126 0.55 -14.63 -15.14
N SER A 127 -0.78 -14.68 -14.96
CA SER A 127 -1.49 -13.55 -14.39
C SER A 127 -0.97 -13.25 -12.96
N PRO A 128 -0.85 -11.98 -12.54
CA PRO A 128 -0.36 -11.66 -11.19
C PRO A 128 -1.17 -12.34 -10.08
N THR A 129 -2.47 -12.58 -10.29
CA THR A 129 -3.29 -13.25 -9.27
C THR A 129 -2.92 -14.73 -9.13
N GLU A 130 -2.72 -15.44 -10.25
CA GLU A 130 -2.34 -16.85 -10.23
C GLU A 130 -0.91 -17.05 -9.75
N ALA A 131 0.02 -16.19 -10.18
CA ALA A 131 1.39 -16.18 -9.68
C ALA A 131 1.41 -16.01 -8.16
N TYR A 132 0.57 -15.13 -7.62
CA TYR A 132 0.48 -14.93 -6.18
C TYR A 132 -0.05 -16.18 -5.46
N LEU A 133 -1.14 -16.76 -5.95
CA LEU A 133 -1.73 -17.99 -5.38
C LEU A 133 -0.76 -19.18 -5.43
N ARG A 134 0.11 -19.22 -6.44
CA ARG A 134 1.11 -20.29 -6.59
C ARG A 134 2.27 -20.16 -5.61
N VAL A 135 2.65 -18.94 -5.26
CA VAL A 135 3.88 -18.66 -4.49
C VAL A 135 3.61 -18.43 -3.01
N PHE A 136 2.49 -17.77 -2.68
CA PHE A 136 2.17 -17.41 -1.31
C PHE A 136 1.11 -18.38 -0.75
N PRO A 137 1.19 -18.75 0.55
CA PRO A 137 0.29 -19.70 1.17
C PRO A 137 -1.09 -19.05 1.42
N THR A 138 -1.90 -18.89 0.37
CA THR A 138 -3.28 -18.43 0.47
C THR A 138 -4.14 -19.00 -0.62
N ASN A 139 -5.39 -19.35 -0.27
CA ASN A 139 -6.40 -19.81 -1.23
C ASN A 139 -7.46 -18.73 -1.49
N LYS A 140 -7.32 -17.54 -0.88
CA LYS A 140 -8.31 -16.45 -0.98
C LYS A 140 -8.05 -15.62 -2.25
N ARG A 141 -8.73 -15.97 -3.34
CA ARG A 141 -8.53 -15.35 -4.66
C ARG A 141 -8.67 -13.82 -4.68
N GLN A 142 -9.67 -13.25 -4.00
CA GLN A 142 -9.87 -11.81 -3.95
C GLN A 142 -8.70 -11.10 -3.24
N TYR A 143 -8.26 -11.65 -2.10
CA TYR A 143 -7.09 -11.13 -1.37
C TYR A 143 -5.81 -11.23 -2.21
N ALA A 144 -5.61 -12.35 -2.91
CA ALA A 144 -4.49 -12.54 -3.83
C ALA A 144 -4.50 -11.51 -4.96
N LYS A 145 -5.67 -11.25 -5.56
CA LYS A 145 -5.84 -10.25 -6.63
C LYS A 145 -5.44 -8.85 -6.17
N GLU A 146 -5.94 -8.41 -5.02
CA GLU A 146 -5.63 -7.08 -4.48
C GLU A 146 -4.16 -6.96 -4.08
N THR A 147 -3.62 -7.99 -3.43
CA THR A 147 -2.23 -7.98 -2.94
C THR A 147 -1.24 -8.07 -4.10
N ALA A 148 -1.50 -8.91 -5.10
CA ALA A 148 -0.68 -9.02 -6.31
C ALA A 148 -0.63 -7.70 -7.08
N ARG A 149 -1.79 -7.02 -7.22
CA ARG A 149 -1.84 -5.67 -7.80
C ARG A 149 -1.01 -4.67 -7.00
N GLY A 150 -1.04 -4.77 -5.68
CA GLY A 150 -0.19 -3.95 -4.80
C GLY A 150 1.30 -4.21 -5.03
N LEU A 151 1.71 -5.49 -5.10
CA LEU A 151 3.11 -5.87 -5.35
C LEU A 151 3.60 -5.36 -6.71
N MET A 152 2.82 -5.51 -7.78
CA MET A 152 3.19 -5.04 -9.13
C MET A 152 3.38 -3.51 -9.22
N LYS A 153 2.88 -2.73 -8.26
CA LYS A 153 3.10 -1.28 -8.19
C LYS A 153 4.39 -0.90 -7.47
N THR A 154 5.05 -1.85 -6.81
CA THR A 154 6.29 -1.56 -6.09
C THR A 154 7.47 -1.59 -7.06
N GLU A 155 8.32 -0.56 -7.00
CA GLU A 155 9.50 -0.44 -7.86
C GLU A 155 10.40 -1.69 -7.77
N ARG A 156 10.58 -2.23 -6.56
CA ARG A 156 11.39 -3.45 -6.36
C ARG A 156 10.87 -4.64 -7.16
N VAL A 157 9.55 -4.87 -7.19
CA VAL A 157 8.97 -6.02 -7.90
C VAL A 157 8.95 -5.75 -9.41
N GLN A 158 8.71 -4.51 -9.82
CA GLN A 158 8.81 -4.13 -11.23
C GLN A 158 10.22 -4.38 -11.77
N LYS A 159 11.26 -4.02 -11.00
CA LYS A 159 12.65 -4.29 -11.36
C LYS A 159 12.90 -5.78 -11.54
N LEU A 160 12.46 -6.61 -10.59
CA LEU A 160 12.60 -8.07 -10.69
C LEU A 160 11.89 -8.65 -11.92
N VAL A 161 10.68 -8.19 -12.22
CA VAL A 161 9.94 -8.66 -13.40
C VAL A 161 10.70 -8.28 -14.68
N THR A 162 11.19 -7.04 -14.77
CA THR A 162 11.98 -6.58 -15.91
C THR A 162 13.27 -7.39 -16.07
N GLU A 163 14.01 -7.63 -14.99
CA GLU A 163 15.23 -8.45 -15.00
C GLU A 163 14.96 -9.87 -15.49
N GLU A 164 13.89 -10.53 -15.00
CA GLU A 164 13.52 -11.87 -15.45
C GLU A 164 13.08 -11.88 -16.93
N ILE A 165 12.39 -10.84 -17.40
CA ILE A 165 12.05 -10.70 -18.83
C ILE A 165 13.33 -10.56 -19.66
N GLU A 166 14.32 -9.78 -19.21
CA GLU A 166 15.60 -9.62 -19.91
C GLU A 166 16.39 -10.92 -20.02
N VAL A 167 16.36 -11.75 -18.97
CA VAL A 167 16.93 -13.10 -19.00
C VAL A 167 16.22 -13.96 -20.05
N ILE A 168 14.88 -14.01 -20.02
CA ILE A 168 14.09 -14.79 -20.99
C ILE A 168 14.34 -14.33 -22.42
N LEU A 169 14.36 -13.02 -22.67
CA LEU A 169 14.63 -12.44 -23.99
C LEU A 169 16.03 -12.83 -24.50
N SER A 170 17.03 -12.83 -23.61
CA SER A 170 18.38 -13.23 -23.96
C SER A 170 18.48 -14.72 -24.27
N GLU A 171 17.79 -15.57 -23.51
CA GLU A 171 17.73 -17.02 -23.74
C GLU A 171 17.14 -17.39 -25.11
N ILE A 172 16.14 -16.64 -25.58
CA ILE A 172 15.53 -16.86 -26.91
C ILE A 172 16.24 -16.12 -28.05
N GLY A 173 17.38 -15.48 -27.79
CA GLY A 173 18.13 -14.71 -28.78
C GLY A 173 17.54 -13.34 -29.13
N ALA A 174 16.47 -12.92 -28.46
CA ALA A 174 15.81 -11.63 -28.65
C ALA A 174 16.30 -10.56 -27.66
N SER A 175 17.60 -10.56 -27.34
CA SER A 175 18.19 -9.59 -26.41
C SER A 175 17.96 -8.14 -26.87
N LYS A 176 18.09 -7.17 -25.95
CA LYS A 176 17.98 -5.73 -26.29
C LYS A 176 18.91 -5.34 -27.44
N HIS A 177 20.14 -5.85 -27.44
CA HIS A 177 21.11 -5.57 -28.49
C HIS A 177 20.65 -6.12 -29.84
N TYR A 178 20.21 -7.37 -29.88
CA TYR A 178 19.68 -7.99 -31.09
C TYR A 178 18.47 -7.21 -31.65
N LEU A 179 17.54 -6.80 -30.79
CA LEU A 179 16.36 -6.03 -31.22
C LEU A 179 16.76 -4.66 -31.82
N LEU A 180 17.75 -3.98 -31.24
CA LEU A 180 18.28 -2.72 -31.79
C LEU A 180 18.99 -2.95 -33.13
N GLU A 181 19.77 -4.03 -33.25
CA GLU A 181 20.45 -4.39 -34.49
C GLU A 181 19.45 -4.72 -35.60
N MET A 182 18.40 -5.49 -35.31
CA MET A 182 17.35 -5.77 -36.29
C MET A 182 16.60 -4.49 -36.70
N THR A 183 16.37 -3.58 -35.76
CA THR A 183 15.76 -2.26 -36.06
C THR A 183 16.67 -1.44 -36.97
N LYS A 184 17.98 -1.43 -36.72
CA LYS A 184 18.98 -0.78 -37.59
C LYS A 184 18.98 -1.39 -39.00
N ASN A 185 18.93 -2.72 -39.12
CA ASN A 185 18.90 -3.39 -40.42
C ASN A 185 17.67 -2.98 -41.26
N ILE A 186 16.53 -2.69 -40.63
CA ILE A 186 15.35 -2.15 -41.33
C ILE A 186 15.63 -0.74 -41.88
N ILE A 187 16.33 0.10 -41.12
CA ILE A 187 16.70 1.47 -41.51
C ILE A 187 17.66 1.44 -42.69
N ASP A 188 18.67 0.58 -42.63
CA ASP A 188 19.75 0.47 -43.63
C ASP A 188 19.32 -0.29 -44.90
N ASN A 189 18.13 -0.90 -44.92
CA ASN A 189 17.61 -1.63 -46.07
C ASN A 189 17.22 -0.67 -47.21
N MET A 190 18.11 -0.50 -48.18
CA MET A 190 17.90 0.40 -49.33
C MET A 190 16.60 0.11 -50.10
N ASP A 191 16.24 -1.16 -50.27
CA ASP A 191 15.05 -1.60 -51.02
C ASP A 191 13.75 -1.54 -50.19
N GLY A 192 13.85 -1.23 -48.89
CA GLY A 192 12.71 -1.13 -47.98
C GLY A 192 11.87 0.12 -48.21
N LYS A 193 10.58 0.05 -47.84
CA LYS A 193 9.67 1.21 -47.90
C LYS A 193 10.12 2.30 -46.92
N ASP A 194 10.15 3.54 -47.38
CA ASP A 194 10.53 4.68 -46.53
C ASP A 194 9.64 4.82 -45.29
N GLY A 195 8.36 4.47 -45.38
CA GLY A 195 7.46 4.45 -44.22
C GLY A 195 7.88 3.46 -43.12
N ASP A 196 8.53 2.34 -43.47
CA ASP A 196 9.02 1.38 -42.48
C ASP A 196 10.31 1.90 -41.82
N LYS A 197 11.19 2.50 -42.63
CA LYS A 197 12.42 3.16 -42.15
C LYS A 197 12.11 4.30 -41.18
N LEU A 198 11.19 5.18 -41.54
CA LEU A 198 10.77 6.30 -40.70
C LEU A 198 10.22 5.83 -39.35
N ARG A 199 9.40 4.76 -39.34
CA ARG A 199 8.88 4.17 -38.09
C ARG A 199 9.99 3.56 -37.22
N ALA A 200 10.96 2.88 -37.84
CA ALA A 200 12.11 2.32 -37.13
C ALA A 200 13.01 3.42 -36.55
N ILE A 201 13.27 4.50 -37.31
CA ILE A 201 14.01 5.68 -36.85
C ILE A 201 13.27 6.33 -35.67
N GLU A 202 11.97 6.54 -35.78
CA GLU A 202 11.15 7.11 -34.71
C GLU A 202 11.23 6.27 -33.42
N LEU A 203 11.19 4.95 -33.53
CA LEU A 203 11.35 4.03 -32.39
C LEU A 203 12.73 4.19 -31.74
N MET A 204 13.81 4.23 -32.54
CA MET A 204 15.18 4.43 -32.04
C MET A 204 15.33 5.79 -31.35
N MET A 205 14.75 6.86 -31.90
CA MET A 205 14.73 8.20 -31.30
C MET A 205 14.00 8.20 -29.94
N LYS A 206 12.88 7.49 -29.83
CA LYS A 206 12.15 7.31 -28.56
C LYS A 206 13.00 6.59 -27.52
N ILE A 207 13.67 5.51 -27.90
CA ILE A 207 14.57 4.74 -27.01
C ILE A 207 15.75 5.61 -26.56
N ALA A 208 16.32 6.42 -27.47
CA ALA A 208 17.41 7.35 -27.18
C ALA A 208 16.98 8.57 -26.33
N GLY A 209 15.69 8.69 -25.99
CA GLY A 209 15.17 9.80 -25.18
C GLY A 209 15.17 11.15 -25.91
N MET A 210 15.14 11.14 -27.24
CA MET A 210 15.16 12.37 -28.05
C MET A 210 13.81 13.12 -28.08
N PHE A 211 12.76 12.52 -27.51
CA PHE A 211 11.46 13.16 -27.34
C PHE A 211 11.29 13.63 -25.89
N PRO A 212 10.72 14.84 -25.66
CA PRO A 212 10.44 15.33 -24.31
C PRO A 212 9.45 14.40 -23.58
N ASN A 213 9.82 13.96 -22.38
CA ASN A 213 9.01 13.10 -21.51
C ASN A 213 8.08 13.95 -20.62
N ASP A 214 7.29 14.84 -21.21
CA ASP A 214 6.35 15.66 -20.45
C ASP A 214 5.06 14.89 -20.16
N LYS A 215 5.08 14.07 -19.09
CA LYS A 215 3.85 13.72 -18.38
C LYS A 215 3.41 14.92 -17.54
N LYS A 216 2.92 15.97 -18.18
CA LYS A 216 2.09 16.96 -17.48
C LYS A 216 0.75 16.29 -17.19
N THR A 217 0.61 15.70 -16.01
CA THR A 217 -0.73 15.54 -15.42
C THR A 217 -1.21 16.94 -15.09
N GLU A 218 -1.84 17.61 -16.06
CA GLU A 218 -2.67 18.75 -15.75
C GLU A 218 -3.73 18.24 -14.78
N SER A 219 -3.58 18.61 -13.51
CA SER A 219 -4.66 18.55 -12.56
C SER A 219 -5.83 19.26 -13.23
N LEU A 220 -6.86 18.50 -13.61
CA LEU A 220 -8.19 19.06 -13.81
C LEU A 220 -8.48 19.82 -12.53
N THR A 221 -8.30 21.14 -12.57
CA THR A 221 -8.86 22.04 -11.59
C THR A 221 -10.34 21.77 -11.65
N VAL A 222 -10.82 20.95 -10.72
CA VAL A 222 -12.24 20.78 -10.46
C VAL A 222 -12.75 22.20 -10.31
N PHE A 223 -13.53 22.64 -11.29
CA PHE A 223 -14.21 23.93 -11.23
C PHE A 223 -15.22 23.80 -10.09
N GLN A 224 -14.78 24.02 -8.86
CA GLN A 224 -15.66 24.32 -7.75
C GLN A 224 -16.29 25.64 -8.14
N GLY A 225 -17.52 25.58 -8.65
CA GLY A 225 -18.27 26.76 -9.04
C GLY A 225 -18.28 27.82 -7.93
N PHE A 226 -18.56 29.06 -8.33
CA PHE A 226 -18.60 30.22 -7.44
C PHE A 226 -19.41 29.94 -6.17
N SER A 227 -18.93 30.39 -5.02
CA SER A 227 -19.68 30.29 -3.76
C SER A 227 -20.98 31.09 -3.85
N GLU A 228 -21.99 30.74 -3.06
CA GLU A 228 -23.27 31.48 -3.04
C GLU A 228 -23.08 32.98 -2.75
N GLU A 229 -22.05 33.36 -2.00
CA GLU A 229 -21.70 34.76 -1.75
C GLU A 229 -21.16 35.47 -3.00
N GLN A 230 -20.38 34.77 -3.83
CA GLN A 230 -19.89 35.30 -5.11
C GLN A 230 -21.03 35.43 -6.12
N LEU A 231 -21.98 34.49 -6.14
CA LEU A 231 -23.18 34.56 -6.97
C LEU A 231 -24.09 35.72 -6.55
N LYS A 232 -24.29 35.93 -5.24
CA LYS A 232 -25.08 37.04 -4.70
C LYS A 232 -24.49 38.40 -5.06
N LYS A 233 -23.16 38.53 -5.09
CA LYS A 233 -22.48 39.78 -5.53
C LYS A 233 -22.67 40.07 -7.02
N ILE A 234 -22.89 39.05 -7.84
CA ILE A 234 -23.16 39.22 -9.29
C ILE A 234 -24.64 39.57 -9.54
N SER A 235 -25.55 39.09 -8.69
CA SER A 235 -27.00 39.34 -8.85
C SER A 235 -27.47 40.72 -8.39
N SER A 236 -26.67 41.45 -7.61
CA SER A 236 -26.99 42.79 -7.12
C SER A 236 -26.12 43.86 -7.79
N GLU A 237 -26.61 44.37 -8.92
CA GLU A 237 -26.35 45.68 -9.54
C GLU A 237 -24.94 46.32 -9.42
N ASN A 238 -24.07 46.01 -10.39
CA ASN A 238 -23.34 46.95 -11.28
C ASN A 238 -22.20 46.17 -11.96
N VAL A 239 -22.47 45.61 -13.14
CA VAL A 239 -21.47 44.87 -13.92
C VAL A 239 -20.50 45.87 -14.55
N LYS A 240 -19.45 46.25 -13.81
CA LYS A 240 -18.18 46.65 -14.43
C LYS A 240 -17.45 45.37 -14.79
N VAL A 241 -17.27 45.16 -16.09
CA VAL A 241 -16.55 44.04 -16.70
C VAL A 241 -15.18 43.90 -16.06
N LEU A 242 -15.03 42.93 -15.16
CA LEU A 242 -13.75 42.48 -14.63
C LEU A 242 -13.53 41.04 -15.11
N ALA A 243 -13.31 40.90 -16.41
CA ALA A 243 -12.88 39.64 -17.00
C ALA A 243 -12.10 39.91 -18.29
N HIS A 244 -10.90 40.48 -18.17
CA HIS A 244 -9.81 40.19 -19.09
C HIS A 244 -8.50 40.23 -18.31
N ALA A 245 -8.13 39.07 -17.77
CA ALA A 245 -6.73 38.73 -17.58
C ALA A 245 -6.44 37.59 -18.56
N GLU A 246 -6.35 37.92 -19.84
CA GLU A 246 -5.53 37.11 -20.75
C GLU A 246 -4.10 37.20 -20.24
N LYS A 247 -3.60 36.13 -19.62
CA LYS A 247 -2.15 35.95 -19.54
C LYS A 247 -1.73 35.26 -20.82
N ARG A 248 -1.27 36.06 -21.78
CA ARG A 248 -0.57 35.58 -22.97
C ARG A 248 0.73 34.92 -22.51
N ILE A 249 0.91 33.67 -22.90
CA ILE A 249 2.20 32.98 -22.82
C ILE A 249 2.94 33.45 -24.06
N ASP A 250 3.73 34.52 -23.92
CA ASP A 250 4.90 34.80 -24.75
C ASP A 250 5.52 36.10 -24.23
N ASP A 251 6.56 35.95 -23.41
CA ASP A 251 7.69 36.87 -23.42
C ASP A 251 8.91 36.09 -22.91
N LYS A 252 9.77 35.75 -23.87
CA LYS A 252 11.14 35.30 -23.60
C LYS A 252 11.91 36.45 -22.93
N PRO A 253 12.80 36.19 -21.97
CA PRO A 253 13.75 37.18 -21.53
C PRO A 253 14.92 37.21 -22.54
N ASP A 254 14.91 38.19 -23.45
CA ASP A 254 16.13 38.59 -24.15
C ASP A 254 16.80 39.73 -23.35
N SER A 255 17.99 39.39 -22.82
CA SER A 255 19.20 40.21 -22.72
C SER A 255 19.12 41.63 -22.13
N VAL A 256 19.76 41.80 -20.96
CA VAL A 256 20.89 42.75 -20.79
C VAL A 256 22.01 42.03 -20.05
#